data_AF-A0A836TT20-F1
#
_entry.id   AF-A0A836TT20-F1
#
_cell.length_a   1.000
_cell.length_b   1.000
_cell.length_c   1.000
_cell.angle_alpha   90.00
_cell.angle_beta   90.00
_cell.angle_gamma   90.00
#
_symmetry.space_group_name_H-M   'P 1'
#
loop_
_entity.id
_entity.type
_entity.pdbx_description
1 polymer ?
#
loop_
_entity_poly.entity_id
_entity_poly.type
_entity_poly.pdbx_seq_one_letter_code
_entity_poly.pdbx_strand_id
1 'polypeptide(L)'
;MIALGQDTLKSRRTLDVNGASYEYYSLEAAAAAADLGEIERLPVSLKVLLENLLRFEDGRSVTVDDVRAMGQWLDERKSDREIAYRPARVLMQDFTGVPAVVDLAAMRNAVADLGGDPTDINPLAPVDLVIDHSVAVDNFGSDHAFENNVNIEMSRNQERYEFLRWGQNAFDNFRVVPPGTGICHQVNLECLGQTVWTDDVDGKTIAYPDTLVGTDSHTTMINGLAVLGWGVGGIEAEAAMLGQPVSMLIPEVIGFRLSGTLREGTTATDLVLTVVEMLRARGVVGKFVEFFGPGIESLSLADRATLANMAPEYGATCGFFPV
;
A
#
# COMPACT_ATOMS: atom_id res chain seq x y z
N MET A 1 2.00 4.97 17.18
CA MET A 1 1.89 3.58 17.66
C MET A 1 0.63 3.00 17.05
N ILE A 2 0.77 1.94 16.27
CA ILE A 2 -0.36 1.22 15.67
C ILE A 2 -1.35 0.74 16.75
N ALA A 3 -2.64 0.95 16.52
CA ALA A 3 -3.69 0.34 17.32
C ALA A 3 -3.79 -1.17 17.01
N LEU A 4 -3.83 -2.02 18.03
CA LEU A 4 -3.96 -3.47 17.87
C LEU A 4 -5.34 -3.96 18.31
N GLY A 5 -5.78 -5.07 17.70
CA GLY A 5 -6.98 -5.80 18.10
C GLY A 5 -6.80 -6.61 19.40
N GLN A 6 -7.76 -7.48 19.66
CA GLN A 6 -7.89 -8.27 20.90
C GLN A 6 -7.20 -9.65 20.83
N ASP A 7 -6.86 -10.15 19.63
CA ASP A 7 -6.30 -11.48 19.40
C ASP A 7 -7.11 -12.60 20.08
N THR A 8 -8.44 -12.62 19.91
CA THR A 8 -9.30 -13.63 20.54
C THR A 8 -8.97 -15.07 20.09
N LEU A 9 -8.35 -15.20 18.90
CA LEU A 9 -7.86 -16.46 18.34
C LEU A 9 -6.49 -16.91 18.92
N LYS A 10 -5.85 -16.09 19.77
CA LYS A 10 -4.53 -16.37 20.36
C LYS A 10 -3.50 -16.75 19.29
N SER A 11 -3.51 -16.01 18.20
CA SER A 11 -2.67 -16.23 17.02
C SER A 11 -1.29 -15.60 17.15
N ARG A 12 -1.09 -14.70 18.12
CA ARG A 12 0.21 -14.07 18.35
C ARG A 12 1.29 -15.09 18.72
N ARG A 13 2.44 -14.99 18.08
CA ARG A 13 3.64 -15.80 18.31
C ARG A 13 4.86 -14.90 18.41
N THR A 14 5.94 -15.46 18.95
CA THR A 14 7.24 -14.79 19.07
C THR A 14 8.21 -15.38 18.06
N LEU A 15 8.98 -14.52 17.42
CA LEU A 15 10.04 -14.84 16.47
C LEU A 15 11.34 -14.18 16.97
N ASP A 16 12.34 -14.99 17.27
CA ASP A 16 13.66 -14.50 17.68
C ASP A 16 14.63 -14.51 16.49
N VAL A 17 15.14 -13.34 16.13
CA VAL A 17 16.06 -13.14 14.99
C VAL A 17 17.27 -12.33 15.46
N ASN A 18 18.47 -12.90 15.33
CA ASN A 18 19.74 -12.22 15.65
C ASN A 18 19.79 -11.59 17.07
N GLY A 19 19.11 -12.18 18.04
CA GLY A 19 19.07 -11.68 19.42
C GLY A 19 18.03 -10.58 19.68
N ALA A 20 17.24 -10.20 18.68
CA ALA A 20 16.02 -9.41 18.83
C ALA A 20 14.79 -10.31 18.82
N SER A 21 13.76 -9.94 19.58
CA SER A 21 12.51 -10.69 19.70
C SER A 21 11.37 -9.87 19.12
N TYR A 22 10.63 -10.48 18.19
CA TYR A 22 9.49 -9.86 17.51
C TYR A 22 8.23 -10.65 17.81
N GLU A 23 7.11 -9.98 18.05
CA GLU A 23 5.80 -10.60 18.02
C GLU A 23 5.18 -10.48 16.63
N TYR A 24 4.42 -11.47 16.20
CA TYR A 24 3.68 -11.45 14.93
C TYR A 24 2.40 -12.28 15.05
N TYR A 25 1.44 -12.05 14.16
CA TYR A 25 0.20 -12.81 14.09
C TYR A 25 0.41 -14.04 13.18
N SER A 26 0.47 -15.23 13.78
CA SER A 26 0.70 -16.49 13.06
C SER A 26 -0.57 -16.97 12.36
N LEU A 27 -0.50 -17.08 11.02
CA LEU A 27 -1.61 -17.60 10.22
C LEU A 27 -1.92 -19.06 10.57
N GLU A 28 -0.90 -19.89 10.80
CA GLU A 28 -1.06 -21.30 11.20
C GLU A 28 -1.79 -21.44 12.54
N ALA A 29 -1.44 -20.60 13.51
CA ALA A 29 -2.11 -20.56 14.80
C ALA A 29 -3.58 -20.14 14.67
N ALA A 30 -3.85 -19.11 13.86
CA ALA A 30 -5.20 -18.68 13.57
C ALA A 30 -6.02 -19.76 12.84
N ALA A 31 -5.41 -20.48 11.89
CA ALA A 31 -6.04 -21.57 11.16
C ALA A 31 -6.50 -22.70 12.08
N ALA A 32 -5.65 -23.10 13.03
CA ALA A 32 -6.00 -24.10 14.03
C ALA A 32 -7.10 -23.62 14.99
N ALA A 33 -7.10 -22.33 15.36
CA ALA A 33 -8.06 -21.77 16.31
C ALA A 33 -9.45 -21.50 15.70
N ALA A 34 -9.50 -21.09 14.43
CA ALA A 34 -10.74 -20.69 13.74
C ALA A 34 -11.24 -21.72 12.70
N ASP A 35 -10.57 -22.87 12.57
CA ASP A 35 -10.87 -23.93 11.59
C ASP A 35 -10.88 -23.40 10.15
N LEU A 36 -9.80 -22.72 9.76
CA LEU A 36 -9.71 -22.02 8.47
C LEU A 36 -9.37 -22.96 7.28
N GLY A 37 -9.24 -24.26 7.51
CA GLY A 37 -8.85 -25.23 6.49
C GLY A 37 -7.39 -25.08 6.03
N GLU A 38 -7.13 -25.41 4.76
CA GLU A 38 -5.79 -25.44 4.15
C GLU A 38 -5.30 -24.03 3.72
N ILE A 39 -5.15 -23.12 4.68
CA ILE A 39 -4.76 -21.72 4.42
C ILE A 39 -3.41 -21.58 3.71
N GLU A 40 -2.57 -22.60 3.70
CA GLU A 40 -1.31 -22.63 2.97
C GLU A 40 -1.54 -22.51 1.45
N ARG A 41 -2.72 -22.92 0.97
CA ARG A 41 -3.15 -22.82 -0.43
C ARG A 41 -3.71 -21.46 -0.81
N LEU A 42 -3.92 -20.56 0.15
CA LEU A 42 -4.31 -19.19 -0.15
C LEU A 42 -3.20 -18.51 -0.98
N PRO A 43 -3.57 -17.69 -1.97
CA PRO A 43 -2.65 -16.75 -2.59
C PRO A 43 -1.95 -15.89 -1.53
N VAL A 44 -0.68 -15.54 -1.76
CA VAL A 44 0.12 -14.80 -0.78
C VAL A 44 -0.48 -13.43 -0.49
N SER A 45 -1.04 -12.78 -1.51
CA SER A 45 -1.79 -11.53 -1.36
C SER A 45 -2.97 -11.64 -0.38
N LEU A 46 -3.70 -12.77 -0.35
CA LEU A 46 -4.76 -13.01 0.64
C LEU A 46 -4.20 -13.36 2.02
N LYS A 47 -3.01 -13.96 2.12
CA LYS A 47 -2.33 -14.17 3.40
C LYS A 47 -1.93 -12.84 4.06
N VAL A 48 -1.54 -11.84 3.26
CA VAL A 48 -1.27 -10.48 3.75
C VAL A 48 -2.56 -9.84 4.29
N LEU A 49 -3.70 -9.98 3.58
CA LEU A 49 -4.99 -9.50 4.10
C LEU A 49 -5.42 -10.27 5.36
N LEU A 50 -5.20 -11.59 5.42
CA LEU A 50 -5.51 -12.39 6.60
C LEU A 50 -4.71 -11.93 7.82
N GLU A 51 -3.40 -11.67 7.68
CA GLU A 51 -2.59 -11.08 8.75
C GLU A 51 -3.19 -9.76 9.23
N ASN A 52 -3.59 -8.90 8.30
CA ASN A 52 -4.19 -7.62 8.62
C ASN A 52 -5.46 -7.78 9.46
N LEU A 53 -6.36 -8.67 9.05
CA LEU A 53 -7.59 -8.95 9.80
C LEU A 53 -7.29 -9.50 11.19
N LEU A 54 -6.32 -10.41 11.33
CA LEU A 54 -5.92 -10.94 12.63
C LEU A 54 -5.37 -9.85 13.56
N ARG A 55 -4.55 -8.95 13.01
CA ARG A 55 -3.94 -7.85 13.76
C ARG A 55 -4.95 -6.83 14.25
N PHE A 56 -6.05 -6.63 13.52
CA PHE A 56 -7.08 -5.64 13.84
C PHE A 56 -8.42 -6.24 14.31
N GLU A 57 -8.46 -7.55 14.63
CA GLU A 57 -9.66 -8.22 15.15
C GLU A 57 -10.10 -7.58 16.47
N ASP A 58 -11.24 -6.89 16.47
CA ASP A 58 -11.74 -6.09 17.60
C ASP A 58 -13.19 -6.44 17.99
N GLY A 59 -13.81 -7.39 17.29
CA GLY A 59 -15.19 -7.81 17.47
C GLY A 59 -16.24 -6.81 16.97
N ARG A 60 -15.81 -5.70 16.33
CA ARG A 60 -16.71 -4.66 15.82
C ARG A 60 -16.47 -4.35 14.35
N SER A 61 -15.26 -3.90 14.00
CA SER A 61 -14.86 -3.60 12.63
C SER A 61 -14.30 -4.82 11.92
N VAL A 62 -13.55 -5.65 12.66
CA VAL A 62 -13.06 -6.94 12.19
C VAL A 62 -13.46 -8.00 13.20
N THR A 63 -14.17 -9.01 12.72
CA THR A 63 -14.71 -10.10 13.52
C THR A 63 -14.00 -11.41 13.19
N VAL A 64 -14.11 -12.40 14.08
CA VAL A 64 -13.64 -13.76 13.81
C VAL A 64 -14.31 -14.37 12.57
N ASP A 65 -15.53 -13.95 12.24
CA ASP A 65 -16.22 -14.43 11.03
C ASP A 65 -15.57 -13.88 9.75
N ASP A 66 -14.99 -12.68 9.79
CA ASP A 66 -14.22 -12.14 8.65
C ASP A 66 -12.95 -12.95 8.43
N VAL A 67 -12.29 -13.38 9.51
CA VAL A 67 -11.14 -14.30 9.46
C VAL A 67 -11.56 -15.66 8.90
N ARG A 68 -12.71 -16.22 9.33
CA ARG A 68 -13.26 -17.47 8.77
C ARG A 68 -13.57 -17.38 7.29
N ALA A 69 -14.09 -16.25 6.84
CA ALA A 69 -14.41 -16.04 5.43
C ALA A 69 -13.16 -16.12 4.53
N MET A 70 -11.98 -15.75 5.04
CA MET A 70 -10.72 -15.92 4.30
C MET A 70 -10.38 -17.39 4.05
N GLY A 71 -10.67 -18.29 5.01
CA GLY A 71 -10.52 -19.74 4.82
C GLY A 71 -11.57 -20.30 3.84
N GLN A 72 -12.83 -19.90 4.02
CA GLN A 72 -13.96 -20.31 3.15
C GLN A 72 -13.79 -19.88 1.70
N TRP A 73 -13.03 -18.82 1.43
CA TRP A 73 -12.68 -18.40 0.07
C TRP A 73 -12.07 -19.56 -0.76
N LEU A 74 -11.39 -20.52 -0.14
CA LEU A 74 -10.79 -21.66 -0.85
C LEU A 74 -11.81 -22.58 -1.55
N ASP A 75 -13.06 -22.61 -1.08
CA ASP A 75 -14.10 -23.50 -1.60
C ASP A 75 -14.51 -23.10 -3.03
N GLU A 76 -14.77 -21.79 -3.23
CA GLU A 76 -15.24 -21.26 -4.51
C GLU A 76 -14.22 -20.36 -5.22
N ARG A 77 -13.12 -19.98 -4.55
CA ARG A 77 -12.08 -19.03 -5.01
C ARG A 77 -12.62 -17.63 -5.33
N LYS A 78 -13.68 -17.26 -4.63
CA LYS A 78 -14.37 -15.97 -4.66
C LYS A 78 -15.13 -15.82 -3.35
N SER A 79 -15.55 -14.60 -3.03
CA SER A 79 -16.38 -14.33 -1.86
C SER A 79 -17.18 -13.06 -2.08
N ASP A 80 -18.36 -12.99 -1.48
CA ASP A 80 -19.19 -11.79 -1.35
C ASP A 80 -19.05 -11.14 0.04
N ARG A 81 -18.20 -11.69 0.90
CA ARG A 81 -17.89 -11.12 2.21
C ARG A 81 -17.11 -9.82 2.05
N GLU A 82 -17.63 -8.77 2.66
CA GLU A 82 -16.94 -7.51 2.85
C GLU A 82 -16.07 -7.57 4.11
N ILE A 83 -14.86 -7.02 4.02
CA ILE A 83 -13.87 -6.98 5.09
C ILE A 83 -13.37 -5.54 5.31
N ALA A 84 -12.94 -5.25 6.54
CA ALA A 84 -12.40 -3.96 6.95
C ALA A 84 -10.86 -4.00 6.98
N TYR A 85 -10.24 -3.61 5.88
CA TYR A 85 -8.77 -3.61 5.72
C TYR A 85 -8.16 -2.30 6.24
N ARG A 86 -7.06 -2.38 7.00
CA ARG A 86 -6.33 -1.19 7.48
C ARG A 86 -4.90 -1.16 6.93
N PRO A 87 -4.56 -0.25 6.01
CA PRO A 87 -3.20 -0.17 5.48
C PRO A 87 -2.19 0.18 6.57
N ALA A 88 -0.94 -0.25 6.39
CA ALA A 88 0.14 0.11 7.30
C ALA A 88 0.53 1.59 7.17
N ARG A 89 0.38 2.17 5.97
CA ARG A 89 0.70 3.56 5.65
C ARG A 89 -0.10 4.07 4.46
N VAL A 90 -0.04 5.38 4.22
CA VAL A 90 -0.67 6.05 3.08
C VAL A 90 0.39 6.77 2.25
N LEU A 91 0.30 6.65 0.92
CA LEU A 91 1.16 7.38 -0.02
C LEU A 91 0.35 8.45 -0.75
N MET A 92 0.88 9.66 -0.81
CA MET A 92 0.22 10.78 -1.47
C MET A 92 1.15 11.45 -2.49
N GLN A 93 0.54 12.08 -3.48
CA GLN A 93 1.21 12.97 -4.43
C GLN A 93 0.64 14.38 -4.30
N ASP A 94 1.32 15.42 -4.80
CA ASP A 94 1.03 16.80 -4.46
C ASP A 94 -0.32 17.36 -4.96
N PHE A 95 -0.91 16.83 -6.03
CA PHE A 95 -2.23 17.26 -6.52
C PHE A 95 -3.38 16.81 -5.62
N THR A 96 -3.28 15.62 -5.03
CA THR A 96 -4.27 15.07 -4.09
C THR A 96 -3.88 15.30 -2.63
N GLY A 97 -2.60 15.51 -2.36
CA GLY A 97 -2.05 15.76 -1.03
C GLY A 97 -2.37 17.16 -0.52
N VAL A 98 -2.33 18.18 -1.38
CA VAL A 98 -2.74 19.55 -1.01
C VAL A 98 -4.19 19.60 -0.50
N PRO A 99 -5.21 19.10 -1.23
CA PRO A 99 -6.58 19.11 -0.73
C PRO A 99 -6.72 18.31 0.57
N ALA A 100 -6.06 17.17 0.71
CA ALA A 100 -6.13 16.41 1.98
C ALA A 100 -5.57 17.19 3.18
N VAL A 101 -4.47 17.92 3.02
CA VAL A 101 -3.92 18.77 4.09
C VAL A 101 -4.86 19.95 4.39
N VAL A 102 -5.55 20.49 3.37
CA VAL A 102 -6.63 21.49 3.57
C VAL A 102 -7.78 20.89 4.38
N ASP A 103 -8.21 19.67 4.06
CA ASP A 103 -9.31 19.00 4.73
C ASP A 103 -8.96 18.66 6.19
N LEU A 104 -7.74 18.22 6.48
CA LEU A 104 -7.24 18.07 7.85
C LEU A 104 -7.27 19.40 8.61
N ALA A 105 -6.82 20.50 7.98
CA ALA A 105 -6.86 21.82 8.60
C ALA A 105 -8.30 22.31 8.85
N ALA A 106 -9.22 22.04 7.92
CA ALA A 106 -10.63 22.38 8.05
C ALA A 106 -11.30 21.55 9.16
N MET A 107 -10.98 20.25 9.27
CA MET A 107 -11.46 19.39 10.35
C MET A 107 -10.97 19.87 11.72
N ARG A 108 -9.71 20.34 11.83
CA ARG A 108 -9.21 20.98 13.06
C ARG A 108 -10.03 22.19 13.48
N ASN A 109 -10.36 23.07 12.54
CA ASN A 109 -11.23 24.22 12.83
C ASN A 109 -12.63 23.78 13.26
N ALA A 110 -13.22 22.79 12.57
CA ALA A 110 -14.54 22.27 12.92
C ALA A 110 -14.57 21.65 14.33
N VAL A 111 -13.53 20.90 14.72
CA VAL A 111 -13.41 20.35 16.08
C VAL A 111 -13.27 21.45 17.13
N ALA A 112 -12.46 22.49 16.86
CA ALA A 112 -12.36 23.66 17.74
C ALA A 112 -13.71 24.36 17.93
N ASP A 113 -14.45 24.59 16.84
CA ASP A 113 -15.76 25.26 16.87
C ASP A 113 -16.81 24.47 17.67
N LEU A 114 -16.67 23.14 17.71
CA LEU A 114 -17.49 22.23 18.52
C LEU A 114 -16.99 22.08 19.96
N GLY A 115 -15.89 22.74 20.33
CA GLY A 115 -15.29 22.70 21.68
C GLY A 115 -14.44 21.46 21.99
N GLY A 116 -14.04 20.70 20.96
CA GLY A 116 -13.09 19.60 21.08
C GLY A 116 -11.62 20.04 20.98
N ASP A 117 -10.70 19.10 21.10
CA ASP A 117 -9.26 19.35 20.91
C ASP A 117 -8.88 19.16 19.43
N PRO A 118 -8.44 20.21 18.71
CA PRO A 118 -8.03 20.09 17.31
C PRO A 118 -6.85 19.13 17.11
N THR A 119 -6.03 18.91 18.14
CA THR A 119 -4.88 18.01 18.03
C THR A 119 -5.30 16.54 17.89
N ASP A 120 -6.55 16.20 18.23
CA ASP A 120 -7.13 14.87 17.96
C ASP A 120 -7.25 14.59 16.46
N ILE A 121 -7.31 15.63 15.62
CA ILE A 121 -7.22 15.48 14.16
C ILE A 121 -5.75 15.39 13.77
N ASN A 122 -5.29 14.15 13.70
CA ASN A 122 -3.94 13.79 13.26
C ASN A 122 -3.93 12.45 12.52
N PRO A 123 -3.08 12.26 11.50
CA PRO A 123 -2.82 10.94 10.92
C PRO A 123 -2.40 9.91 11.98
N LEU A 124 -3.13 8.79 12.03
CA LEU A 124 -2.86 7.63 12.88
C LEU A 124 -1.91 6.63 12.22
N ALA A 125 -1.89 6.60 10.89
CA ALA A 125 -0.93 5.85 10.08
C ALA A 125 0.13 6.80 9.50
N PRO A 126 1.37 6.33 9.25
CA PRO A 126 2.36 7.07 8.48
C PRO A 126 1.80 7.53 7.12
N VAL A 127 2.02 8.80 6.80
CA VAL A 127 1.66 9.41 5.52
C VAL A 127 2.92 9.99 4.88
N ASP A 128 3.20 9.54 3.67
CA ASP A 128 4.29 10.04 2.84
C ASP A 128 3.70 10.81 1.65
N LEU A 129 3.94 12.11 1.57
CA LEU A 129 3.54 12.94 0.44
C LEU A 129 4.78 13.25 -0.41
N VAL A 130 4.79 12.81 -1.66
CA VAL A 130 5.86 13.09 -2.62
C VAL A 130 5.43 14.20 -3.57
N ILE A 131 6.27 15.23 -3.73
CA ILE A 131 6.03 16.31 -4.69
C ILE A 131 6.72 15.96 -6.01
N ASP A 132 5.94 15.57 -7.00
CA ASP A 132 6.45 15.10 -8.29
C ASP A 132 5.56 15.46 -9.50
N HIS A 133 4.29 15.84 -9.30
CA HIS A 133 3.35 16.17 -10.38
C HIS A 133 3.43 17.64 -10.83
N SER A 134 4.27 18.44 -10.19
CA SER A 134 4.37 19.88 -10.43
C SER A 134 5.49 20.30 -11.38
N VAL A 135 6.51 19.47 -11.60
CA VAL A 135 7.61 19.75 -12.54
C VAL A 135 7.10 19.64 -13.97
N ALA A 136 7.34 20.68 -14.78
CA ALA A 136 7.10 20.66 -16.22
C ALA A 136 8.42 20.76 -17.00
N VAL A 137 8.44 20.20 -18.21
CA VAL A 137 9.58 20.32 -19.13
C VAL A 137 9.47 21.63 -19.91
N ASP A 138 9.80 22.75 -19.26
CA ASP A 138 9.85 24.08 -19.92
C ASP A 138 11.11 24.25 -20.79
N ASN A 139 12.23 23.70 -20.32
CA ASN A 139 13.53 23.70 -20.99
C ASN A 139 14.02 22.26 -21.18
N PHE A 140 14.65 21.96 -22.32
CA PHE A 140 15.22 20.65 -22.62
C PHE A 140 16.49 20.78 -23.47
N GLY A 141 17.31 19.72 -23.53
CA GLY A 141 18.46 19.63 -24.43
C GLY A 141 19.67 20.50 -24.07
N SER A 142 19.79 20.95 -22.81
CA SER A 142 20.97 21.67 -22.31
C SER A 142 21.32 21.24 -20.89
N ASP A 143 22.58 21.42 -20.49
CA ASP A 143 23.06 21.08 -19.14
C ASP A 143 22.37 21.91 -18.03
N HIS A 144 21.77 23.05 -18.39
CA HIS A 144 21.03 23.92 -17.47
C HIS A 144 19.52 23.61 -17.42
N ALA A 145 19.02 22.67 -18.24
CA ALA A 145 17.59 22.41 -18.35
C ALA A 145 16.95 21.97 -17.02
N PHE A 146 17.63 21.09 -16.28
CA PHE A 146 17.13 20.61 -14.99
C PHE A 146 17.00 21.74 -13.96
N GLU A 147 18.07 22.49 -13.74
CA GLU A 147 18.08 23.61 -12.78
C GLU A 147 17.04 24.67 -13.14
N ASN A 148 16.93 25.03 -14.43
CA ASN A 148 15.95 25.99 -14.89
C ASN A 148 14.50 25.52 -14.66
N ASN A 149 14.20 24.25 -14.94
CA ASN A 149 12.85 23.71 -14.74
C ASN A 149 12.47 23.64 -13.26
N VAL A 150 13.39 23.22 -12.38
CA VAL A 150 13.16 23.22 -10.92
C VAL A 150 12.96 24.64 -10.39
N ASN A 151 13.75 25.62 -10.87
CA ASN A 151 13.56 27.02 -10.47
C ASN A 151 12.19 27.58 -10.92
N ILE A 152 11.76 27.26 -12.14
CA ILE A 152 10.44 27.64 -12.66
C ILE A 152 9.34 26.98 -11.83
N GLU A 153 9.44 25.68 -11.54
CA GLU A 153 8.50 24.95 -10.69
C GLU A 153 8.35 25.60 -9.32
N MET A 154 9.45 25.91 -8.63
CA MET A 154 9.45 26.58 -7.33
C MET A 154 8.75 27.93 -7.40
N SER A 155 8.99 28.70 -8.46
CA SER A 155 8.35 30.02 -8.65
C SER A 155 6.84 29.91 -8.88
N ARG A 156 6.37 28.85 -9.55
CA ARG A 156 4.96 28.63 -9.87
C ARG A 156 4.17 28.08 -8.68
N ASN A 157 4.80 27.28 -7.83
CA ASN A 157 4.12 26.49 -6.79
C ASN A 157 4.49 26.91 -5.36
N GLN A 158 5.11 28.09 -5.18
CA GLN A 158 5.61 28.56 -3.88
C GLN A 158 4.57 28.42 -2.75
N GLU A 159 3.35 28.92 -2.95
CA GLU A 159 2.29 28.87 -1.93
C GLU A 159 1.92 27.42 -1.55
N ARG A 160 1.81 26.53 -2.55
CA ARG A 160 1.52 25.10 -2.32
C ARG A 160 2.62 24.45 -1.50
N TYR A 161 3.88 24.74 -1.78
CA TYR A 161 5.02 24.14 -1.08
C TYR A 161 5.19 24.70 0.33
N GLU A 162 4.93 25.99 0.53
CA GLU A 162 4.86 26.59 1.87
C GLU A 162 3.73 25.95 2.70
N PHE A 163 2.56 25.71 2.09
CA PHE A 163 1.44 25.05 2.74
C PHE A 163 1.73 23.59 3.11
N LEU A 164 2.31 22.80 2.19
CA LEU A 164 2.70 21.41 2.48
C LEU A 164 3.79 21.33 3.55
N ARG A 165 4.74 22.28 3.54
CA ARG A 165 5.77 22.40 4.57
C ARG A 165 5.19 22.77 5.93
N TRP A 166 4.16 23.62 5.96
CA TRP A 166 3.38 23.85 7.18
C TRP A 166 2.73 22.55 7.65
N GLY A 167 2.08 21.80 6.76
CA GLY A 167 1.42 20.52 7.06
C GLY A 167 2.38 19.52 7.72
N GLN A 168 3.59 19.35 7.17
CA GLN A 168 4.63 18.50 7.75
C GLN A 168 4.98 18.84 9.20
N ASN A 169 4.94 20.12 9.58
CA ASN A 169 5.23 20.54 10.95
C ASN A 169 3.99 20.53 11.85
N ALA A 170 2.80 20.55 11.27
CA ALA A 170 1.53 20.66 11.98
C ALA A 170 0.92 19.29 12.34
N PHE A 171 1.30 18.22 11.63
CA PHE A 171 0.78 16.87 11.82
C PHE A 171 1.90 15.89 12.13
N ASP A 172 1.70 15.05 13.15
CA ASP A 172 2.56 13.90 13.40
C ASP A 172 2.33 12.82 12.35
N ASN A 173 3.34 11.96 12.13
CA ASN A 173 3.32 10.89 11.13
C ASN A 173 3.15 11.38 9.68
N PHE A 174 3.35 12.67 9.41
CA PHE A 174 3.24 13.24 8.06
C PHE A 174 4.61 13.69 7.57
N ARG A 175 5.09 13.10 6.47
CA ARG A 175 6.38 13.42 5.84
C ARG A 175 6.17 13.92 4.43
N VAL A 176 6.83 15.01 4.07
CA VAL A 176 6.85 15.57 2.72
C VAL A 176 8.22 15.34 2.09
N VAL A 177 8.24 14.63 0.96
CA VAL A 177 9.42 14.49 0.11
C VAL A 177 9.44 15.68 -0.86
N PRO A 178 10.52 16.50 -0.84
CA PRO A 178 10.58 17.74 -1.62
C PRO A 178 10.68 17.47 -3.13
N PRO A 179 10.32 18.47 -3.96
CA PRO A 179 10.43 18.36 -5.42
C PRO A 179 11.87 18.12 -5.88
N GLY A 180 12.01 17.48 -7.04
CA GLY A 180 13.31 17.15 -7.64
C GLY A 180 14.02 15.95 -7.01
N THR A 181 13.40 15.26 -6.05
CA THR A 181 13.95 14.05 -5.40
C THR A 181 13.69 12.77 -6.21
N GLY A 182 12.62 12.75 -7.01
CA GLY A 182 12.19 11.59 -7.77
C GLY A 182 10.68 11.58 -7.99
N ILE A 183 10.17 10.48 -8.54
CA ILE A 183 8.73 10.25 -8.76
C ILE A 183 8.20 9.39 -7.60
N CYS A 184 6.95 9.64 -7.19
CA CYS A 184 6.26 9.06 -6.03
C CYS A 184 6.50 7.56 -5.90
N HIS A 185 6.24 6.79 -6.97
CA HIS A 185 6.35 5.33 -6.94
C HIS A 185 7.78 4.81 -6.89
N GLN A 186 8.73 5.53 -7.52
CA GLN A 186 10.14 5.15 -7.48
C GLN A 186 10.75 5.45 -6.11
N VAL A 187 10.46 6.62 -5.54
CA VAL A 187 10.86 6.96 -4.16
C VAL A 187 10.24 5.95 -3.19
N ASN A 188 8.98 5.56 -3.39
CA ASN A 188 8.34 4.53 -2.59
C ASN A 188 9.08 3.20 -2.67
N LEU A 189 9.45 2.75 -3.88
CA LEU A 189 10.18 1.49 -4.09
C LEU A 189 11.59 1.49 -3.51
N GLU A 190 12.32 2.60 -3.62
CA GLU A 190 13.74 2.68 -3.28
C GLU A 190 14.00 3.12 -1.83
N CYS A 191 13.07 3.85 -1.20
CA CYS A 191 13.33 4.53 0.07
C CYS A 191 12.25 4.35 1.15
N LEU A 192 10.97 4.19 0.78
CA LEU A 192 9.86 4.20 1.75
C LEU A 192 9.33 2.80 2.07
N GLY A 193 9.32 1.91 1.08
CA GLY A 193 8.85 0.54 1.21
C GLY A 193 9.78 -0.32 2.07
N GLN A 194 9.21 -1.08 2.99
CA GLN A 194 9.99 -1.89 3.95
C GLN A 194 9.79 -3.39 3.80
N THR A 195 8.77 -3.84 3.05
CA THR A 195 8.28 -5.24 3.01
C THR A 195 7.71 -5.73 4.35
N VAL A 196 8.41 -5.50 5.46
CA VAL A 196 7.99 -5.78 6.83
C VAL A 196 8.23 -4.53 7.68
N TRP A 197 7.18 -4.02 8.31
CA TRP A 197 7.28 -2.96 9.30
C TRP A 197 7.42 -3.54 10.70
N THR A 198 7.98 -2.73 11.58
CA THR A 198 8.00 -3.01 13.02
C THR A 198 7.51 -1.81 13.81
N ASP A 199 6.74 -2.06 14.87
CA ASP A 199 6.33 -1.05 15.84
C ASP A 199 6.52 -1.55 17.27
N ASP A 200 6.79 -0.65 18.20
CA ASP A 200 6.79 -0.97 19.63
C ASP A 200 5.40 -0.72 20.21
N VAL A 201 4.76 -1.78 20.72
CA VAL A 201 3.44 -1.74 21.37
C VAL A 201 3.53 -2.44 22.73
N ASP A 202 3.16 -1.73 23.80
CA ASP A 202 3.21 -2.23 25.19
C ASP A 202 4.57 -2.83 25.60
N GLY A 203 5.66 -2.25 25.11
CA GLY A 203 7.03 -2.70 25.40
C GLY A 203 7.47 -3.93 24.63
N LYS A 204 6.74 -4.32 23.58
CA LYS A 204 7.08 -5.42 22.68
C LYS A 204 7.12 -4.93 21.23
N THR A 205 8.11 -5.40 20.48
CA THR A 205 8.23 -5.05 19.06
C THR A 205 7.39 -6.02 18.23
N ILE A 206 6.38 -5.51 17.53
CA ILE A 206 5.54 -6.28 16.62
C ILE A 206 6.05 -6.14 15.19
N ALA A 207 6.08 -7.24 14.43
CA ALA A 207 6.42 -7.27 13.02
C ALA A 207 5.20 -7.64 12.18
N TYR A 208 4.97 -6.91 11.08
CA TYR A 208 3.82 -7.12 10.20
C TYR A 208 4.14 -6.70 8.75
N PRO A 209 3.44 -7.23 7.74
CA PRO A 209 3.68 -6.88 6.34
C PRO A 209 3.47 -5.39 6.05
N ASP A 210 4.33 -4.81 5.23
CA ASP A 210 4.11 -3.50 4.64
C ASP A 210 2.92 -3.58 3.68
N THR A 211 1.97 -2.65 3.86
CA THR A 211 0.82 -2.51 2.99
C THR A 211 0.40 -1.05 2.91
N LEU A 212 -0.10 -0.59 1.77
CA LEU A 212 -0.53 0.80 1.63
C LEU A 212 -1.69 0.99 0.67
N VAL A 213 -2.40 2.09 0.87
CA VAL A 213 -3.18 2.72 -0.18
C VAL A 213 -2.51 4.02 -0.58
N GLY A 214 -2.68 4.44 -1.82
CA GLY A 214 -2.17 5.73 -2.26
C GLY A 214 -3.14 6.50 -3.12
N THR A 215 -3.03 7.82 -3.15
CA THR A 215 -3.90 8.69 -3.96
C THR A 215 -3.48 8.77 -5.42
N ASP A 216 -2.84 7.72 -5.92
CA ASP A 216 -2.37 7.58 -7.28
C ASP A 216 -2.56 6.11 -7.72
N SER A 217 -3.09 5.92 -8.93
CA SER A 217 -3.44 4.59 -9.46
C SER A 217 -2.25 3.64 -9.52
N HIS A 218 -1.06 4.17 -9.81
CA HIS A 218 0.17 3.41 -10.02
C HIS A 218 0.92 3.12 -8.72
N THR A 219 0.32 3.44 -7.56
CA THR A 219 0.75 2.94 -6.23
C THR A 219 0.99 1.42 -6.26
N THR A 220 0.33 0.72 -7.18
CA THR A 220 0.53 -0.70 -7.45
C THR A 220 1.96 -1.10 -7.83
N MET A 221 2.83 -0.18 -8.26
CA MET A 221 4.24 -0.46 -8.57
C MET A 221 4.97 -1.15 -7.41
N ILE A 222 4.64 -0.79 -6.17
CA ILE A 222 5.29 -1.32 -4.97
C ILE A 222 5.03 -2.81 -4.73
N ASN A 223 4.00 -3.39 -5.35
CA ASN A 223 3.72 -4.82 -5.25
C ASN A 223 4.82 -5.69 -5.90
N GLY A 224 5.70 -5.10 -6.73
CA GLY A 224 6.91 -5.76 -7.20
C GLY A 224 7.93 -6.08 -6.09
N LEU A 225 7.83 -5.35 -4.95
CA LEU A 225 8.62 -5.54 -3.73
C LEU A 225 7.83 -6.29 -2.64
N ALA A 226 6.81 -7.06 -3.02
CA ALA A 226 5.97 -7.82 -2.09
C ALA A 226 5.23 -6.97 -1.03
N VAL A 227 5.05 -5.69 -1.29
CA VAL A 227 4.24 -4.78 -0.48
C VAL A 227 2.85 -4.70 -1.11
N LEU A 228 1.82 -5.14 -0.38
CA LEU A 228 0.46 -5.12 -0.92
C LEU A 228 -0.07 -3.68 -0.92
N GLY A 229 -0.28 -3.09 -2.10
CA GLY A 229 -0.87 -1.75 -2.18
C GLY A 229 -1.46 -1.35 -3.51
N TRP A 230 -2.35 -0.37 -3.49
CA TRP A 230 -3.09 0.07 -4.68
C TRP A 230 -3.57 1.51 -4.57
N GLY A 231 -4.01 2.06 -5.71
CA GLY A 231 -4.58 3.40 -5.77
C GLY A 231 -6.01 3.49 -5.26
N VAL A 232 -6.32 4.54 -4.50
CA VAL A 232 -7.66 4.90 -4.01
C VAL A 232 -7.94 6.39 -4.24
N GLY A 233 -9.18 6.82 -4.02
CA GLY A 233 -9.53 8.24 -4.06
C GLY A 233 -8.96 9.02 -2.86
N GLY A 234 -8.96 10.35 -2.96
CA GLY A 234 -8.46 11.23 -1.89
C GLY A 234 -9.22 11.03 -0.56
N ILE A 235 -10.55 10.92 -0.63
CA ILE A 235 -11.40 10.72 0.55
C ILE A 235 -11.11 9.39 1.23
N GLU A 236 -10.93 8.30 0.47
CA GLU A 236 -10.57 7.01 1.04
C GLU A 236 -9.18 7.03 1.69
N ALA A 237 -8.21 7.72 1.08
CA ALA A 237 -6.89 7.91 1.67
C ALA A 237 -6.93 8.76 2.95
N GLU A 238 -7.75 9.81 2.99
CA GLU A 238 -8.00 10.64 4.19
C GLU A 238 -8.66 9.86 5.31
N ALA A 239 -9.66 9.03 4.99
CA ALA A 239 -10.27 8.14 5.96
C ALA A 239 -9.24 7.14 6.51
N ALA A 240 -8.44 6.53 5.62
CA ALA A 240 -7.39 5.58 6.00
C ALA A 240 -6.32 6.21 6.89
N MET A 241 -5.83 7.42 6.58
CA MET A 241 -4.84 8.09 7.43
C MET A 241 -5.39 8.41 8.82
N LEU A 242 -6.70 8.66 8.95
CA LEU A 242 -7.40 8.87 10.22
C LEU A 242 -7.82 7.55 10.90
N GLY A 243 -7.33 6.40 10.41
CA GLY A 243 -7.54 5.07 11.00
C GLY A 243 -8.88 4.41 10.68
N GLN A 244 -9.69 4.99 9.78
CA GLN A 244 -10.85 4.29 9.25
C GLN A 244 -10.39 3.14 8.34
N PRO A 245 -10.94 1.93 8.51
CA PRO A 245 -10.64 0.84 7.61
C PRO A 245 -11.22 1.10 6.21
N VAL A 246 -10.50 0.64 5.19
CA VAL A 246 -10.97 0.55 3.81
C VAL A 246 -11.88 -0.68 3.69
N SER A 247 -13.13 -0.44 3.33
CA SER A 247 -14.10 -1.50 3.08
C SER A 247 -13.87 -2.12 1.71
N MET A 248 -13.75 -3.45 1.64
CA MET A 248 -13.58 -4.16 0.36
C MET A 248 -14.13 -5.58 0.42
N LEU A 249 -14.53 -6.12 -0.73
CA LEU A 249 -14.81 -7.55 -0.85
C LEU A 249 -13.49 -8.34 -0.82
N ILE A 250 -13.51 -9.55 -0.26
CA ILE A 250 -12.38 -10.47 -0.40
C ILE A 250 -12.19 -10.77 -1.90
N PRO A 251 -11.06 -10.37 -2.50
CA PRO A 251 -10.94 -10.36 -3.96
C PRO A 251 -10.77 -11.77 -4.52
N GLU A 252 -11.25 -11.98 -5.75
CA GLU A 252 -10.76 -13.08 -6.57
C GLU A 252 -9.27 -12.85 -6.89
N VAL A 253 -8.49 -13.94 -6.96
CA VAL A 253 -7.07 -13.87 -7.31
C VAL A 253 -6.79 -14.66 -8.58
N ILE A 254 -6.28 -13.97 -9.60
CA ILE A 254 -5.88 -14.54 -10.87
C ILE A 254 -4.38 -14.83 -10.82
N GLY A 255 -4.02 -16.11 -10.76
CA GLY A 255 -2.63 -16.53 -10.84
C GLY A 255 -2.07 -16.34 -12.26
N PHE A 256 -1.03 -15.51 -12.42
CA PHE A 256 -0.31 -15.33 -13.68
C PHE A 256 1.01 -16.11 -13.65
N ARG A 257 1.05 -17.25 -14.35
CA ARG A 257 2.24 -18.12 -14.35
C ARG A 257 3.27 -17.65 -15.37
N LEU A 258 4.44 -17.23 -14.89
CA LEU A 258 5.61 -16.94 -15.71
C LEU A 258 6.50 -18.18 -15.82
N SER A 259 6.94 -18.48 -17.05
CA SER A 259 7.82 -19.62 -17.34
C SER A 259 8.78 -19.32 -18.47
N GLY A 260 9.97 -19.92 -18.42
CA GLY A 260 11.04 -19.65 -19.37
C GLY A 260 11.81 -18.38 -19.01
N THR A 261 12.60 -17.90 -19.96
CA THR A 261 13.40 -16.66 -19.84
C THR A 261 13.13 -15.75 -21.03
N LEU A 262 13.30 -14.45 -20.83
CA LEU A 262 13.21 -13.47 -21.91
C LEU A 262 14.31 -13.74 -22.95
N ARG A 263 13.96 -13.61 -24.23
CA ARG A 263 14.93 -13.74 -25.32
C ARG A 263 15.84 -12.52 -25.33
N GLU A 264 17.09 -12.71 -25.75
CA GLU A 264 18.02 -11.60 -25.94
C GLU A 264 17.39 -10.53 -26.85
N GLY A 265 17.56 -9.25 -26.45
CA GLY A 265 16.95 -8.11 -27.11
C GLY A 265 15.50 -7.79 -26.69
N THR A 266 14.87 -8.63 -25.86
CA THR A 266 13.57 -8.33 -25.25
C THR A 266 13.75 -7.42 -24.05
N THR A 267 12.92 -6.38 -23.95
CA THR A 267 12.94 -5.41 -22.83
C THR A 267 11.84 -5.70 -21.81
N ALA A 268 11.94 -5.08 -20.63
CA ALA A 268 10.85 -5.06 -19.64
C ALA A 268 9.56 -4.48 -20.23
N THR A 269 9.67 -3.50 -21.13
CA THR A 269 8.55 -2.88 -21.83
C THR A 269 7.83 -3.87 -22.75
N ASP A 270 8.56 -4.69 -23.50
CA ASP A 270 7.96 -5.72 -24.35
C ASP A 270 7.19 -6.75 -23.52
N LEU A 271 7.79 -7.17 -22.39
CA LEU A 271 7.16 -8.09 -21.45
C LEU A 271 5.86 -7.50 -20.87
N VAL A 272 5.92 -6.27 -20.32
CA VAL A 272 4.74 -5.69 -19.66
C VAL A 272 3.60 -5.42 -20.63
N LEU A 273 3.88 -4.93 -21.83
CA LEU A 273 2.83 -4.69 -22.83
C LEU A 273 2.15 -5.99 -23.27
N THR A 274 2.92 -7.07 -23.40
CA THR A 274 2.38 -8.42 -23.68
C THR A 274 1.48 -8.90 -22.54
N VAL A 275 1.93 -8.75 -21.29
CA VAL A 275 1.14 -9.15 -20.11
C VAL A 275 -0.14 -8.31 -19.99
N VAL A 276 -0.07 -7.00 -20.23
CA VAL A 276 -1.22 -6.10 -20.23
C VAL A 276 -2.25 -6.55 -21.27
N GLU A 277 -1.84 -6.86 -22.49
CA GLU A 277 -2.72 -7.36 -23.54
C GLU A 277 -3.43 -8.66 -23.08
N MET A 278 -2.67 -9.62 -22.56
CA MET A 278 -3.21 -10.91 -22.09
C MET A 278 -4.22 -10.74 -20.95
N LEU A 279 -3.89 -9.91 -19.95
CA LEU A 279 -4.74 -9.68 -18.78
C LEU A 279 -6.00 -8.88 -19.12
N ARG A 280 -5.89 -7.90 -20.05
CA ARG A 280 -7.07 -7.21 -20.60
C ARG A 280 -8.01 -8.17 -21.30
N ALA A 281 -7.48 -9.05 -22.15
CA ALA A 281 -8.29 -10.05 -22.84
C ALA A 281 -8.95 -11.04 -21.88
N ARG A 282 -8.31 -11.32 -20.73
CA ARG A 282 -8.86 -12.19 -19.68
C ARG A 282 -9.98 -11.53 -18.87
N GLY A 283 -9.94 -10.20 -18.70
CA GLY A 283 -10.91 -9.45 -17.91
C GLY A 283 -10.68 -9.60 -16.40
N VAL A 284 -9.75 -8.82 -15.85
CA VAL A 284 -9.35 -8.91 -14.43
C VAL A 284 -9.80 -7.71 -13.59
N VAL A 285 -10.83 -6.99 -14.04
CA VAL A 285 -11.35 -5.80 -13.35
C VAL A 285 -11.81 -6.12 -11.94
N GLY A 286 -11.28 -5.39 -10.95
CA GLY A 286 -11.61 -5.55 -9.54
C GLY A 286 -11.06 -6.81 -8.88
N LYS A 287 -10.15 -7.53 -9.56
CA LYS A 287 -9.49 -8.74 -9.06
C LYS A 287 -8.04 -8.45 -8.71
N PHE A 288 -7.44 -9.31 -7.89
CA PHE A 288 -6.00 -9.33 -7.71
C PHE A 288 -5.37 -10.19 -8.80
N VAL A 289 -4.19 -9.79 -9.27
CA VAL A 289 -3.32 -10.65 -10.09
C VAL A 289 -2.12 -11.01 -9.24
N GLU A 290 -1.82 -12.30 -9.10
CA GLU A 290 -0.64 -12.77 -8.37
C GLU A 290 0.29 -13.50 -9.33
N PHE A 291 1.51 -12.98 -9.49
CA PHE A 291 2.51 -13.56 -10.36
C PHE A 291 3.19 -14.73 -9.65
N PHE A 292 3.32 -15.86 -10.35
CA PHE A 292 4.01 -17.04 -9.82
C PHE A 292 4.77 -17.81 -10.91
N GLY A 293 5.56 -18.81 -10.50
CA GLY A 293 6.23 -19.73 -11.42
C GLY A 293 7.70 -19.44 -11.67
N PRO A 294 8.40 -20.35 -12.35
CA PRO A 294 9.87 -20.35 -12.44
C PRO A 294 10.45 -19.15 -13.22
N GLY A 295 9.64 -18.46 -14.03
CA GLY A 295 10.11 -17.29 -14.77
C GLY A 295 10.42 -16.08 -13.88
N ILE A 296 9.86 -16.01 -12.66
CA ILE A 296 10.06 -14.88 -11.74
C ILE A 296 11.52 -14.73 -11.31
N GLU A 297 12.23 -15.85 -11.15
CA GLU A 297 13.65 -15.83 -10.76
C GLU A 297 14.54 -15.11 -11.77
N SER A 298 14.11 -15.04 -13.04
CA SER A 298 14.82 -14.33 -14.10
C SER A 298 14.53 -12.83 -14.15
N LEU A 299 13.54 -12.35 -13.39
CA LEU A 299 13.12 -10.95 -13.39
C LEU A 299 13.79 -10.18 -12.25
N SER A 300 14.39 -9.04 -12.59
CA SER A 300 14.88 -8.07 -11.62
C SER A 300 13.71 -7.42 -10.85
N LEU A 301 14.00 -6.75 -9.74
CA LEU A 301 13.00 -5.95 -9.03
C LEU A 301 12.37 -4.88 -9.95
N ALA A 302 13.17 -4.25 -10.80
CA ALA A 302 12.68 -3.25 -11.75
C ALA A 302 11.68 -3.85 -12.76
N ASP A 303 11.92 -5.08 -13.24
CA ASP A 303 11.00 -5.77 -14.15
C ASP A 303 9.66 -6.11 -13.46
N ARG A 304 9.74 -6.61 -12.21
CA ARG A 304 8.54 -6.92 -11.39
C ARG A 304 7.74 -5.65 -11.08
N ALA A 305 8.43 -4.58 -10.68
CA ALA A 305 7.82 -3.29 -10.42
C ALA A 305 7.16 -2.72 -11.69
N THR A 306 7.78 -2.88 -12.87
CA THR A 306 7.19 -2.47 -14.16
C THR A 306 5.89 -3.22 -14.45
N LEU A 307 5.85 -4.53 -14.20
CA LEU A 307 4.64 -5.35 -14.35
C LEU A 307 3.54 -4.97 -13.35
N ALA A 308 3.91 -4.72 -12.10
CA ALA A 308 3.00 -4.34 -11.02
C ALA A 308 2.44 -2.92 -11.21
N ASN A 309 3.28 -2.00 -11.71
CA ASN A 309 2.91 -0.62 -12.03
C ASN A 309 1.74 -0.57 -13.00
N MET A 310 1.71 -1.45 -14.00
CA MET A 310 0.71 -1.45 -15.06
C MET A 310 -0.64 -2.08 -14.67
N ALA A 311 -0.87 -2.37 -13.39
CA ALA A 311 -2.13 -2.95 -12.90
C ALA A 311 -3.39 -2.15 -13.27
N PRO A 312 -3.40 -0.81 -13.14
CA PRO A 312 -4.51 0.00 -13.63
C PRO A 312 -4.78 -0.18 -15.12
N GLU A 313 -3.75 -0.35 -15.95
CA GLU A 313 -3.88 -0.51 -17.39
C GLU A 313 -4.55 -1.83 -17.77
N TYR A 314 -4.26 -2.93 -17.08
CA TYR A 314 -4.98 -4.21 -17.25
C TYR A 314 -6.23 -4.37 -16.39
N GLY A 315 -6.54 -3.38 -15.54
CA GLY A 315 -7.76 -3.25 -14.76
C GLY A 315 -7.76 -3.98 -13.42
N ALA A 316 -6.67 -4.64 -13.03
CA ALA A 316 -6.60 -5.29 -11.73
C ALA A 316 -6.48 -4.26 -10.61
N THR A 317 -6.92 -4.62 -9.40
CA THR A 317 -6.68 -3.80 -8.21
C THR A 317 -5.19 -3.76 -7.87
N CYS A 318 -4.47 -4.89 -8.04
CA CYS A 318 -3.03 -4.96 -7.87
C CYS A 318 -2.40 -6.09 -8.72
N GLY A 319 -1.09 -5.99 -8.94
CA GLY A 319 -0.25 -7.04 -9.54
C GLY A 319 0.84 -7.48 -8.57
N PHE A 320 0.58 -8.52 -7.79
CA PHE A 320 1.39 -8.92 -6.63
C PHE A 320 2.51 -9.91 -6.97
N PHE A 321 3.73 -9.59 -6.52
CA PHE A 321 4.87 -10.50 -6.50
C PHE A 321 5.20 -10.84 -5.04
N PRO A 322 5.09 -12.10 -4.62
CA PRO A 322 5.55 -12.54 -3.31
C PRO A 322 7.06 -12.29 -3.09
N VAL A 323 7.46 -12.26 -1.81
CA VAL A 323 8.88 -12.12 -1.36
C VAL A 323 9.78 -13.14 -2.03
#